data_AF-A0A955XCX6-F1
#
_entry.id   AF-A0A955XCX6-F1
#
_cell.length_a   1.000
_cell.length_b   1.000
_cell.length_c   1.000
_cell.angle_alpha   90.00
_cell.angle_beta   90.00
_cell.angle_gamma   90.00
#
_symmetry.space_group_name_H-M   'P 1'
#
loop_
_entity.id
_entity.type
_entity.pdbx_description
1 polymer ?
#
loop_
_entity_poly.entity_id
_entity_poly.type
_entity_poly.pdbx_seq_one_letter_code
_entity_poly.pdbx_strand_id
1 'polypeptide(L)'
;RSAPEAQTLALAENPDVLATISSALRARGAARPATVVGFAAETEAVEDNARDKLVRKGCDLVIGNLVGPEAGFGAGQTRVLAVARDRPAVAFGPALKGDVAEFVLDQVLRVRDGSTPEERGA
;
A
#
# COMPACT_ATOMS: atom_id res chain seq x y z
N ARG A 1 -48.26 16.39 1.71
CA ARG A 1 -47.02 16.17 0.93
C ARG A 1 -46.65 14.71 1.13
N SER A 2 -46.60 13.91 0.07
CA SER A 2 -46.07 12.54 0.16
C SER A 2 -44.57 12.60 0.45
N ALA A 3 -44.09 11.76 1.35
CA ALA A 3 -42.66 11.60 1.63
C ALA A 3 -41.94 11.11 0.36
N PRO A 4 -40.68 11.54 0.11
CA PRO A 4 -39.93 11.05 -1.04
C PRO A 4 -39.72 9.54 -0.92
N GLU A 5 -40.05 8.80 -1.99
CA GLU A 5 -39.76 7.38 -2.09
C GLU A 5 -38.24 7.15 -2.10
N ALA A 6 -37.77 6.17 -1.32
CA ALA A 6 -36.35 5.88 -1.20
C ALA A 6 -35.80 5.26 -2.49
N GLN A 7 -34.73 5.84 -3.05
CA GLN A 7 -34.02 5.30 -4.20
C GLN A 7 -32.96 4.29 -3.74
N THR A 8 -32.90 3.13 -4.39
CA THR A 8 -31.90 2.09 -4.10
C THR A 8 -30.81 2.07 -5.16
N LEU A 9 -29.54 2.06 -4.73
CA LEU A 9 -28.38 1.88 -5.60
C LEU A 9 -27.85 0.45 -5.47
N ALA A 10 -27.95 -0.34 -6.54
CA ALA A 10 -27.35 -1.67 -6.61
C ALA A 10 -25.88 -1.55 -7.04
N LEU A 11 -24.97 -2.15 -6.27
CA LEU A 11 -23.54 -2.16 -6.54
C LEU A 11 -23.07 -3.59 -6.82
N ALA A 12 -22.06 -3.72 -7.67
CA ALA A 12 -21.32 -4.97 -7.89
C ALA A 12 -19.84 -4.74 -7.60
N GLU A 13 -19.14 -5.78 -7.16
CA GLU A 13 -17.71 -5.70 -6.87
C GLU A 13 -16.90 -5.60 -8.17
N ASN A 14 -15.95 -4.65 -8.21
CA ASN A 14 -15.02 -4.53 -9.33
C ASN A 14 -13.92 -5.58 -9.25
N PRO A 15 -13.40 -6.08 -10.39
CA PRO A 15 -12.24 -6.96 -10.40
C PRO A 15 -11.03 -6.35 -9.68
N ASP A 16 -10.32 -7.17 -8.91
CA ASP A 16 -9.13 -6.75 -8.17
C ASP A 16 -7.91 -6.68 -9.09
N VAL A 17 -7.64 -5.49 -9.61
CA VAL A 17 -6.51 -5.24 -10.53
C VAL A 17 -5.17 -5.61 -9.90
N LEU A 18 -4.95 -5.22 -8.63
CA LEU A 18 -3.69 -5.43 -7.95
C LEU A 18 -3.41 -6.92 -7.70
N ALA A 19 -4.42 -7.67 -7.23
CA ALA A 19 -4.29 -9.12 -7.09
C ALA A 19 -4.12 -9.81 -8.44
N THR A 20 -4.78 -9.32 -9.49
CA THR A 20 -4.65 -9.88 -10.85
C THR A 20 -3.20 -9.78 -11.36
N ILE A 21 -2.58 -8.61 -11.22
CA ILE A 21 -1.18 -8.40 -11.60
C ILE A 21 -0.26 -9.26 -10.72
N SER A 22 -0.58 -9.37 -9.44
CA SER A 22 0.28 -10.00 -8.47
C SER A 22 0.30 -11.53 -8.55
N SER A 23 -0.85 -12.18 -8.66
CA SER A 23 -0.93 -13.65 -8.57
C SER A 23 -1.51 -14.28 -9.83
N ALA A 24 -2.53 -13.66 -10.43
CA ALA A 24 -3.26 -14.27 -11.54
C ALA A 24 -2.44 -14.36 -12.84
N LEU A 25 -1.50 -13.43 -13.08
CA LEU A 25 -0.58 -13.53 -14.23
C LEU A 25 0.29 -14.80 -14.16
N ARG A 26 0.83 -15.12 -12.97
CA ARG A 26 1.64 -16.35 -12.78
C ARG A 26 0.81 -17.60 -13.02
N ALA A 27 -0.44 -17.62 -12.53
CA ALA A 27 -1.36 -18.74 -12.75
C ALA A 27 -1.71 -18.96 -14.23
N ARG A 28 -1.55 -17.92 -15.07
CA ARG A 28 -1.79 -17.95 -16.53
C ARG A 28 -0.51 -18.15 -17.35
N GLY A 29 0.61 -18.47 -16.71
CA GLY A 29 1.90 -18.65 -17.39
C GLY A 29 2.57 -17.34 -17.85
N ALA A 30 2.04 -16.19 -17.45
CA ALA A 30 2.63 -14.88 -17.73
C ALA A 30 3.54 -14.43 -16.57
N ALA A 31 4.64 -13.75 -16.89
CA ALA A 31 5.50 -13.15 -15.88
C ALA A 31 4.79 -11.97 -15.21
N ARG A 32 4.75 -11.96 -13.88
CA ARG A 32 4.41 -10.75 -13.10
C ARG A 32 5.63 -9.82 -13.05
N PRO A 33 5.44 -8.52 -12.74
CA PRO A 33 6.56 -7.64 -12.42
C PRO A 33 7.43 -8.21 -11.29
N ALA A 34 8.74 -7.94 -11.36
CA ALA A 34 9.72 -8.39 -10.36
C ALA A 34 9.41 -7.87 -8.94
N THR A 35 8.76 -6.70 -8.85
CA THR A 35 8.32 -6.11 -7.60
C THR A 35 6.94 -5.49 -7.81
N VAL A 36 5.98 -5.82 -6.94
CA VAL A 36 4.65 -5.18 -6.90
C VAL A 36 4.44 -4.50 -5.57
N VAL A 37 4.12 -3.22 -5.64
CA VAL A 37 3.92 -2.33 -4.50
C VAL A 37 2.44 -1.96 -4.43
N GLY A 38 1.80 -2.27 -3.30
CA GLY A 38 0.45 -1.81 -2.98
C GLY A 38 0.49 -0.51 -2.18
N PHE A 39 -0.51 0.36 -2.38
CA PHE A 39 -0.76 1.50 -1.49
C PHE A 39 -2.11 1.31 -0.80
N ALA A 40 -2.16 1.65 0.48
CA ALA A 40 -3.33 1.43 1.31
C ALA A 40 -3.57 2.63 2.24
N ALA A 41 -4.65 3.36 1.98
CA ALA A 41 -5.11 4.42 2.88
C ALA A 41 -5.88 3.79 4.03
N GLU A 42 -5.43 4.06 5.26
CA GLU A 42 -5.97 3.47 6.47
C GLU A 42 -6.35 4.55 7.47
N THR A 43 -7.48 4.40 8.16
CA THR A 43 -7.90 5.33 9.22
C THR A 43 -7.40 4.91 10.60
N GLU A 44 -7.08 3.63 10.75
CA GLU A 44 -6.64 2.99 11.99
C GLU A 44 -5.87 1.70 11.67
N ALA A 45 -5.27 1.08 12.70
CA ALA A 45 -4.63 -0.25 12.61
C ALA A 45 -3.73 -0.44 11.36
N VAL A 46 -2.97 0.60 11.00
CA VAL A 46 -2.27 0.72 9.70
C VAL A 46 -1.39 -0.49 9.42
N GLU A 47 -0.64 -0.97 10.42
CA GLU A 47 0.28 -2.10 10.28
C GLU A 47 -0.46 -3.41 9.99
N ASP A 48 -1.50 -3.72 10.76
CA ASP A 48 -2.27 -4.96 10.60
C ASP A 48 -3.03 -4.97 9.28
N ASN A 49 -3.65 -3.85 8.92
CA ASN A 49 -4.35 -3.70 7.64
C ASN A 49 -3.40 -3.78 6.44
N ALA A 50 -2.20 -3.19 6.55
CA ALA A 50 -1.18 -3.29 5.51
C ALA A 50 -0.64 -4.73 5.37
N ARG A 51 -0.44 -5.44 6.48
CA ARG A 51 -0.05 -6.87 6.47
C ARG A 51 -1.11 -7.76 5.83
N ASP A 52 -2.40 -7.59 6.18
CA ASP A 52 -3.48 -8.35 5.54
C ASP A 52 -3.49 -8.10 4.03
N LYS A 53 -3.43 -6.83 3.60
CA LYS A 53 -3.40 -6.47 2.18
C LYS A 53 -2.18 -7.03 1.46
N LEU A 54 -1.00 -7.02 2.08
CA LEU A 54 0.22 -7.61 1.51
C LEU A 54 -0.01 -9.09 1.17
N VAL A 55 -0.57 -9.86 2.10
CA VAL A 55 -0.86 -11.28 1.89
C VAL A 55 -1.99 -11.49 0.88
N ARG A 56 -3.14 -10.85 1.10
CA ARG A 56 -4.35 -11.02 0.30
C ARG A 56 -4.17 -10.60 -1.16
N LYS A 57 -3.40 -9.53 -1.40
CA LYS A 57 -3.14 -8.99 -2.74
C LYS A 57 -1.89 -9.59 -3.38
N GLY A 58 -1.06 -10.33 -2.64
CA GLY A 58 0.18 -10.93 -3.17
C GLY A 58 1.26 -9.90 -3.53
N CYS A 59 1.30 -8.78 -2.82
CA CYS A 59 2.31 -7.73 -3.01
C CYS A 59 3.63 -8.11 -2.32
N ASP A 60 4.73 -7.51 -2.79
CA ASP A 60 6.05 -7.64 -2.15
C ASP A 60 6.26 -6.56 -1.09
N LEU A 61 5.60 -5.41 -1.28
CA LEU A 61 5.61 -4.25 -0.39
C LEU A 61 4.21 -3.63 -0.36
N VAL A 62 3.76 -3.19 0.82
CA VAL A 62 2.59 -2.32 0.97
C VAL A 62 3.00 -1.05 1.70
N ILE A 63 2.64 0.10 1.14
CA ILE A 63 2.76 1.41 1.77
C ILE A 63 1.40 1.76 2.38
N GLY A 64 1.29 1.64 3.70
CA GLY A 64 0.14 2.08 4.47
C GLY A 64 0.25 3.56 4.78
N ASN A 65 -0.71 4.38 4.34
CA ASN A 65 -0.78 5.80 4.70
C ASN A 65 -1.93 6.04 5.68
N LEU A 66 -1.61 6.57 6.87
CA LEU A 66 -2.63 6.97 7.83
C LEU A 66 -3.38 8.19 7.29
N VAL A 67 -4.68 8.04 7.07
CA VAL A 67 -5.59 9.09 6.61
C VAL A 67 -6.65 9.40 7.66
N GLY A 68 -7.02 10.66 7.77
CA GLY A 68 -7.94 11.17 8.78
C GLY A 68 -8.01 12.70 8.74
N PRO A 69 -8.83 13.31 9.62
CA PRO A 69 -9.07 14.76 9.62
C PRO A 69 -7.78 15.60 9.77
N GLU A 70 -6.77 15.06 10.47
CA GLU A 70 -5.51 15.75 10.77
C GLU A 70 -4.32 15.26 9.92
N ALA A 71 -4.50 14.23 9.08
CA ALA A 71 -3.45 13.66 8.25
C ALA A 71 -4.11 13.03 7.02
N GLY A 72 -3.90 13.53 5.81
CA GLY A 72 -4.60 12.98 4.65
C GLY A 72 -4.46 13.84 3.40
N PHE A 73 -5.05 13.38 2.30
CA PHE A 73 -5.03 14.02 0.98
C PHE A 73 -5.31 15.54 1.08
N GLY A 74 -4.26 16.37 0.98
CA GLY A 74 -4.35 17.83 1.05
C GLY A 74 -3.52 18.46 2.18
N ALA A 75 -3.15 17.69 3.21
CA ALA A 75 -2.14 18.10 4.17
C ALA A 75 -0.76 18.14 3.47
N GLY A 76 0.03 19.18 3.71
CA GLY A 76 1.37 19.33 3.11
C GLY A 76 2.32 18.19 3.50
N GLN A 77 2.03 17.48 4.59
CA GLN A 77 2.85 16.40 5.14
C GLN A 77 2.03 15.10 5.28
N THR A 78 2.68 13.96 5.06
CA THR A 78 2.08 12.63 5.17
C THR A 78 2.92 11.70 6.05
N ARG A 79 2.26 10.72 6.68
CA ARG A 79 2.89 9.63 7.43
C ARG A 79 2.63 8.33 6.71
N VAL A 80 3.67 7.54 6.53
CA VAL A 80 3.58 6.25 5.86
C VAL A 80 4.25 5.15 6.68
N LEU A 81 3.76 3.94 6.51
CA LEU A 81 4.32 2.73 7.05
C LEU A 81 4.60 1.77 5.90
N ALA A 82 5.86 1.42 5.70
CA ALA A 82 6.27 0.42 4.72
C ALA A 82 6.25 -0.97 5.35
N VAL A 83 5.51 -1.89 4.74
CA VAL A 83 5.34 -3.27 5.23
C VAL A 83 5.74 -4.25 4.14
N ALA A 84 6.71 -5.12 4.43
CA ALA A 84 7.15 -6.21 3.57
C ALA A 84 7.06 -7.55 4.31
N ARG A 85 7.08 -8.68 3.59
CA ARG A 85 6.81 -10.02 4.17
C ARG A 85 7.82 -10.43 5.24
N ASP A 86 9.11 -10.26 4.94
CA ASP A 86 10.21 -10.84 5.73
C ASP A 86 11.05 -9.77 6.40
N ARG A 87 10.44 -8.61 6.71
CA ARG A 87 11.13 -7.45 7.28
C ARG A 87 10.25 -6.72 8.30
N PRO A 88 10.85 -6.09 9.33
CA PRO A 88 10.13 -5.18 10.20
C PRO A 88 9.46 -4.06 9.40
N ALA A 89 8.29 -3.62 9.86
CA ALA A 89 7.65 -2.45 9.29
C ALA A 89 8.48 -1.20 9.58
N VAL A 90 8.56 -0.29 8.61
CA VAL A 90 9.36 0.94 8.72
C VAL A 90 8.44 2.14 8.59
N ALA A 91 8.34 2.94 9.65
CA ALA A 91 7.56 4.17 9.67
C ALA A 91 8.39 5.35 9.13
N PHE A 92 7.74 6.26 8.41
CA PHE A 92 8.34 7.50 7.93
C PHE A 92 7.35 8.66 7.97
N GLY A 93 7.87 9.86 8.27
CA GLY A 93 7.10 11.09 8.37
C GLY A 93 6.66 11.44 9.80
N PRO A 94 5.94 12.56 9.98
CA PRO A 94 5.32 13.38 8.93
C PRO A 94 6.37 14.08 8.05
N ALA A 95 6.23 14.00 6.74
CA ALA A 95 7.18 14.56 5.76
C ALA A 95 6.50 15.00 4.47
N LEU A 96 7.17 15.80 3.63
CA LEU A 96 6.62 16.26 2.36
C LEU A 96 6.48 15.09 1.38
N LYS A 97 5.62 15.26 0.36
CA LYS A 97 5.41 14.22 -0.66
C LYS A 97 6.69 13.82 -1.41
N GLY A 98 7.62 14.77 -1.59
CA GLY A 98 8.93 14.50 -2.18
C GLY A 98 9.73 13.52 -1.33
N ASP A 99 9.95 13.87 -0.06
CA ASP A 99 10.68 13.03 0.90
C ASP A 99 10.04 11.64 1.06
N VAL A 100 8.70 11.57 1.07
CA VAL A 100 7.97 10.31 1.15
C VAL A 100 8.15 9.47 -0.10
N ALA A 101 8.21 10.09 -1.29
CA ALA A 101 8.48 9.38 -2.53
C ALA A 101 9.90 8.79 -2.55
N GLU A 102 10.90 9.55 -2.06
CA GLU A 102 12.27 9.06 -1.90
C GLU A 102 12.33 7.89 -0.92
N PHE A 103 11.67 8.02 0.24
CA PHE A 103 11.56 6.92 1.20
C PHE A 103 10.92 5.67 0.59
N VAL A 104 9.81 5.82 -0.15
CA VAL A 104 9.13 4.67 -0.80
C VAL A 104 10.06 4.02 -1.81
N LEU A 105 10.78 4.80 -2.63
CA LEU A 105 11.73 4.27 -3.59
C LEU A 105 12.85 3.47 -2.91
N ASP A 106 13.38 3.97 -1.79
CA ASP A 106 14.37 3.26 -0.99
C ASP A 106 13.86 1.91 -0.49
N GLN A 107 12.60 1.84 -0.03
CA GLN A 107 11.99 0.58 0.40
C GLN A 107 11.80 -0.39 -0.76
N VAL A 108 11.40 0.11 -1.94
CA VAL A 108 11.28 -0.72 -3.15
C VAL A 108 12.63 -1.32 -3.54
N LEU A 109 13.69 -0.51 -3.57
CA LEU A 109 15.04 -0.99 -3.88
C LEU A 109 15.52 -2.02 -2.87
N ARG A 110 15.29 -1.79 -1.57
CA ARG A 110 15.63 -2.75 -0.51
C ARG A 110 14.93 -4.09 -0.70
N VAL A 111 13.62 -4.08 -0.98
CA VAL A 111 12.84 -5.31 -1.23
C VAL A 111 13.33 -6.04 -2.48
N ARG A 112 13.61 -5.30 -3.56
CA ARG A 112 14.08 -5.86 -4.83
C ARG A 112 15.48 -6.47 -4.73
N ASP A 113 16.40 -5.79 -4.06
CA ASP A 113 17.82 -6.17 -4.04
C ASP A 113 18.15 -7.17 -2.92
N GLY A 114 17.18 -7.48 -2.04
CA GLY A 114 17.40 -8.38 -0.89
C GLY A 114 18.18 -7.75 0.27
N SER A 115 18.72 -6.55 0.12
CA SER A 115 19.61 -5.91 1.09
C SER A 115 18.88 -5.44 2.36
N THR A 116 19.50 -5.71 3.52
CA THR A 116 19.09 -5.17 4.83
C THR A 116 19.77 -3.81 5.08
N PRO A 117 19.30 -2.99 6.05
CA PRO A 117 19.83 -1.64 6.28
C PRO A 117 21.33 -1.56 6.62
N GLU A 118 21.95 -2.66 7.03
CA GLU A 118 23.31 -2.69 7.56
C GLU A 118 24.41 -2.69 6.47
N GLU A 119 24.07 -2.93 5.21
CA GLU A 119 25.07 -3.16 4.14
C GLU A 119 25.53 -1.88 3.40
N ARG A 120 24.97 -0.71 3.69
CA ARG A 120 25.31 0.57 3.02
C ARG A 120 26.05 1.56 3.93
N GLY A 121 26.96 1.04 4.75
CA GLY A 121 27.83 1.81 5.63
C GLY A 121 29.22 1.19 5.73
N ALA A 122 29.96 1.16 4.62
CA ALA A 122 31.40 0.92 4.57
C ALA A 122 32.00 1.68 3.38
#